data_AF-A0A3G8XRS3-F1
#
_entry.id   AF-A0A3G8XRS3-F1
#
_cell.length_a   1.000
_cell.length_b   1.000
_cell.length_c   1.000
_cell.angle_alpha   90.00
_cell.angle_beta   90.00
_cell.angle_gamma   90.00
#
_symmetry.space_group_name_H-M   'P 1'
#
loop_
_entity.id
_entity.type
_entity.pdbx_description
1 polymer ?
#
loop_
_entity_poly.entity_id
_entity_poly.type
_entity_poly.pdbx_seq_one_letter_code
_entity_poly.pdbx_strand_id
1 'polypeptide(L)'
;MEVFVWNMAISFQLLFIIISGVIFIYLREKSFKFYSLYNFFLLLYLMSRNDDYYNLFEGAVAYLFGAQQADVFVRILNFFIQIVFYNFYSIFALYFLDLDKHIKKYFNRVVLILKILGLLFLGFGIICYLMQIPDFYISLYTFLYLPVMLIIFILSVLKAIRYSGKHKNFFLVGVCFYVMCALISFAGTFIPSLNMNNPISFFYVGIIIETIFFSLGLAYKIKLINDEKNRVHNLVIQHRHQQQIGKMQGLLEGEEKERKRIAEELHDGIAGDLSAIKFSFTL
;
A
#
# COMPACT_ATOMS: atom_id res chain seq x y z
N MET A 1 2.18 29.63 -15.84
CA MET A 1 2.11 28.16 -16.00
C MET A 1 2.46 27.45 -14.70
N GLU A 2 3.50 27.89 -13.98
CA GLU A 2 3.99 27.23 -12.76
C GLU A 2 3.00 27.22 -11.60
N VAL A 3 2.38 28.37 -11.29
CA VAL A 3 1.34 28.48 -10.26
C VAL A 3 0.16 27.54 -10.54
N PHE A 4 -0.21 27.39 -11.82
CA PHE A 4 -1.27 26.48 -12.24
C PHE A 4 -0.90 25.02 -12.00
N VAL A 5 0.30 24.60 -12.42
CA VAL A 5 0.79 23.22 -12.23
C VAL A 5 0.96 22.88 -10.74
N TRP A 6 1.43 23.84 -9.94
CA TRP A 6 1.55 23.69 -8.49
C TRP A 6 0.19 23.51 -7.81
N ASN A 7 -0.80 24.38 -8.12
CA ASN A 7 -2.17 24.26 -7.62
C ASN A 7 -2.83 22.93 -8.01
N MET A 8 -2.56 22.45 -9.24
CA MET A 8 -3.05 21.15 -9.71
C MET A 8 -2.44 20.01 -8.92
N ALA A 9 -1.12 20.02 -8.68
CA ALA A 9 -0.43 19.01 -7.88
C ALA A 9 -0.99 18.95 -6.45
N ILE A 10 -1.20 20.09 -5.80
CA ILE A 10 -1.79 20.17 -4.46
C ILE A 10 -3.20 19.59 -4.41
N SER A 11 -4.04 20.00 -5.37
CA SER A 11 -5.43 19.56 -5.44
C SER A 11 -5.52 18.04 -5.62
N PHE A 12 -4.65 17.47 -6.46
CA PHE A 12 -4.54 16.02 -6.62
C PHE A 12 -4.06 15.34 -5.34
N GLN A 13 -3.04 15.87 -4.67
CA GLN A 13 -2.56 15.28 -3.42
C GLN A 13 -3.65 15.26 -2.34
N LEU A 14 -4.39 16.36 -2.17
CA LEU A 14 -5.54 16.41 -1.25
C LEU A 14 -6.61 15.38 -1.59
N LEU A 15 -7.00 15.29 -2.86
CA LEU A 15 -7.97 14.30 -3.34
C LEU A 15 -7.51 12.87 -3.00
N PHE A 16 -6.25 12.54 -3.29
CA PHE A 16 -5.74 11.19 -3.09
C PHE A 16 -5.46 10.86 -1.63
N ILE A 17 -5.17 11.82 -0.75
CA ILE A 17 -5.16 11.60 0.71
C ILE A 17 -6.53 11.12 1.16
N ILE A 18 -7.61 11.81 0.75
CA ILE A 18 -8.99 11.48 1.13
C ILE A 18 -9.40 10.12 0.55
N ILE A 19 -9.25 9.94 -0.76
CA ILE A 19 -9.66 8.70 -1.45
C ILE A 19 -8.92 7.49 -0.87
N SER A 20 -7.59 7.56 -0.75
CA SER A 20 -6.81 6.45 -0.22
C SER A 20 -7.06 6.19 1.27
N GLY A 21 -7.32 7.25 2.05
CA GLY A 21 -7.72 7.13 3.45
C GLY A 21 -9.05 6.39 3.61
N VAL A 22 -10.08 6.78 2.85
CA VAL A 22 -11.40 6.13 2.86
C VAL A 22 -11.27 4.67 2.43
N ILE A 23 -10.59 4.39 1.32
CA ILE A 23 -10.41 3.02 0.84
C ILE A 23 -9.65 2.17 1.86
N PHE A 24 -8.65 2.73 2.56
CA PHE A 24 -7.96 2.04 3.62
C PHE A 24 -8.89 1.65 4.78
N ILE A 25 -9.83 2.51 5.17
CA ILE A 25 -10.80 2.21 6.23
C ILE A 25 -11.67 1.00 5.87
N TYR A 26 -12.11 0.90 4.61
CA TYR A 26 -12.97 -0.19 4.14
C TYR A 26 -12.22 -1.48 3.82
N LEU A 27 -11.10 -1.41 3.08
CA LEU A 27 -10.37 -2.60 2.62
C LEU A 27 -9.33 -3.08 3.62
N ARG A 28 -8.89 -2.25 4.57
CA ARG A 28 -7.79 -2.52 5.53
C ARG A 28 -6.46 -2.90 4.86
N GLU A 29 -6.30 -2.57 3.58
CA GLU A 29 -5.13 -2.88 2.77
C GLU A 29 -4.00 -1.88 3.01
N LYS A 30 -2.82 -2.38 3.42
CA LYS A 30 -1.70 -1.52 3.87
C LYS A 30 -1.17 -0.59 2.78
N SER A 31 -1.27 -1.00 1.51
CA SER A 31 -0.86 -0.16 0.36
C SER A 31 -1.56 1.20 0.39
N PHE A 32 -2.87 1.25 0.64
CA PHE A 32 -3.64 2.50 0.70
C PHE A 32 -3.25 3.38 1.88
N LYS A 33 -2.96 2.79 3.05
CA LYS A 33 -2.45 3.54 4.22
C LYS A 33 -1.16 4.28 3.89
N PHE A 34 -0.20 3.56 3.31
CA PHE A 34 1.12 4.14 3.02
C PHE A 34 1.06 5.13 1.85
N TYR A 35 0.14 4.95 0.90
CA TYR A 35 -0.12 5.94 -0.13
C TYR A 35 -0.69 7.24 0.45
N SER A 36 -1.67 7.15 1.37
CA SER A 36 -2.23 8.32 2.07
C SER A 36 -1.16 9.08 2.85
N LEU A 37 -0.32 8.36 3.59
CA LEU A 37 0.81 8.95 4.34
C LEU A 37 1.84 9.60 3.41
N TYR A 38 2.21 8.93 2.32
CA TYR A 38 3.10 9.50 1.31
C TYR A 38 2.54 10.83 0.77
N ASN A 39 1.29 10.83 0.32
CA ASN A 39 0.63 12.01 -0.24
C ASN A 39 0.55 13.15 0.79
N PHE A 40 0.32 12.84 2.06
CA PHE A 40 0.32 13.83 3.14
C PHE A 40 1.67 14.52 3.32
N PHE A 41 2.77 13.76 3.42
CA PHE A 41 4.09 14.37 3.56
C PHE A 41 4.58 15.03 2.26
N LEU A 42 4.17 14.52 1.10
CA LEU A 42 4.43 15.17 -0.18
C LEU A 42 3.69 16.52 -0.26
N LEU A 43 2.44 16.59 0.20
CA LEU A 43 1.69 17.85 0.27
C LEU A 43 2.39 18.87 1.18
N LEU A 44 2.88 18.44 2.35
CA LEU A 44 3.67 19.32 3.23
C LEU A 44 4.92 19.86 2.53
N TYR A 45 5.61 19.02 1.75
CA TYR A 45 6.76 19.45 0.95
C TYR A 45 6.36 20.41 -0.18
N LEU A 46 5.25 20.17 -0.87
CA LEU A 46 4.78 21.07 -1.93
C LEU A 46 4.41 22.44 -1.40
N MET A 47 3.80 22.50 -0.21
CA MET A 47 3.50 23.74 0.50
C MET A 47 4.77 24.51 0.86
N SER A 48 5.80 23.81 1.33
CA SER A 48 7.06 24.44 1.76
C SER A 48 7.92 24.98 0.59
N ARG A 49 7.51 24.76 -0.66
CA ARG A 49 8.21 25.26 -1.86
C ARG A 49 7.66 26.56 -2.41
N ASN A 50 6.59 27.08 -1.82
CA ASN A 50 6.08 28.40 -2.13
C ASN A 50 6.67 29.41 -1.13
N ASP A 51 7.23 30.49 -1.65
CA ASP A 51 7.97 31.48 -0.87
C ASP A 51 7.11 32.11 0.23
N ASP A 52 5.82 32.36 -0.02
CA ASP A 52 4.92 32.96 0.97
C ASP A 52 4.72 32.02 2.18
N TYR A 53 4.47 30.73 1.92
CA TYR A 53 4.30 29.75 2.99
C TYR A 53 5.62 29.42 3.70
N TYR A 54 6.72 29.40 2.97
CA TYR A 54 8.06 29.21 3.54
C TYR A 54 8.39 30.35 4.51
N ASN A 55 8.27 31.60 4.06
CA ASN A 55 8.56 32.78 4.86
C ASN A 55 7.61 32.94 6.05
N LEU A 56 6.33 32.61 5.88
CA LEU A 56 5.35 32.61 6.97
C LEU A 56 5.71 31.58 8.04
N PHE A 57 6.12 30.37 7.64
CA PHE A 57 6.55 29.34 8.58
C PHE A 57 7.86 29.70 9.28
N GLU A 58 8.84 30.22 8.55
CA GLU A 58 10.10 30.69 9.11
C GLU A 58 9.88 31.82 10.12
N GLY A 59 9.04 32.82 9.78
CA GLY A 59 8.67 33.89 10.69
C GLY A 59 8.01 33.40 11.99
N ALA A 60 7.12 32.40 11.88
CA ALA A 60 6.49 31.78 13.05
C ALA A 60 7.52 31.04 13.93
N VAL A 61 8.49 30.37 13.34
CA VAL A 61 9.59 29.70 14.07
C VAL A 61 10.56 30.73 14.67
N ALA A 62 10.84 31.83 13.96
CA ALA A 62 11.70 32.91 14.42
C ALA A 62 11.16 33.60 15.67
N TYR A 63 9.83 33.69 15.82
CA TYR A 63 9.21 34.16 17.05
C TYR A 63 9.53 33.28 18.27
N LEU A 64 9.75 31.98 18.08
CA LEU A 64 10.01 31.01 19.15
C LEU A 64 11.50 30.85 19.47
N PHE A 65 12.36 30.83 18.43
CA PHE A 65 13.78 30.44 18.55
C PHE A 65 14.77 31.53 18.12
N GLY A 66 14.29 32.65 17.60
CA GLY A 66 15.11 33.70 16.99
C GLY A 66 15.41 33.45 15.51
N ALA A 67 15.69 34.53 14.76
CA ALA A 67 15.77 34.50 13.30
C ALA A 67 16.85 33.56 12.74
N GLN A 68 18.07 33.57 13.27
CA GLN A 68 19.15 32.70 12.78
C GLN A 68 18.85 31.20 13.01
N GLN A 69 18.30 30.85 14.17
CA GLN A 69 17.97 29.45 14.47
C GLN A 69 16.77 28.97 13.65
N ALA A 70 15.86 29.87 13.30
CA ALA A 70 14.71 29.56 12.46
C ALA A 70 15.11 29.17 11.03
N ASP A 71 15.99 29.93 10.36
CA ASP A 71 16.48 29.56 9.02
C ASP A 71 17.10 28.15 9.02
N VAL A 72 18.04 27.90 9.95
CA VAL A 72 18.70 26.60 10.07
C VAL A 72 17.69 25.48 10.30
N PHE A 73 16.74 25.69 11.20
CA PHE A 73 15.68 24.72 11.50
C PHE A 73 14.81 24.43 10.27
N VAL A 74 14.32 25.46 9.59
CA VAL A 74 13.43 25.33 8.44
C VAL A 74 14.15 24.65 7.27
N ARG A 75 15.43 24.97 7.03
CA ARG A 75 16.24 24.30 6.00
C ARG A 75 16.41 22.81 6.30
N ILE A 76 16.75 22.44 7.54
CA ILE A 76 16.89 21.03 7.94
C ILE A 76 15.53 20.31 7.83
N LEU A 77 14.46 20.94 8.33
CA LEU A 77 13.11 20.37 8.31
C LEU A 77 12.63 20.09 6.88
N ASN A 78 12.89 20.99 5.93
CA ASN A 78 12.51 20.82 4.53
C ASN A 78 13.11 19.56 3.90
N PHE A 79 14.41 19.32 4.11
CA PHE A 79 15.07 18.11 3.63
C PHE A 79 14.63 16.88 4.42
N PHE A 80 14.32 17.02 5.71
CA PHE A 80 13.78 15.92 6.51
C PHE A 80 12.38 15.50 6.05
N ILE A 81 11.48 16.43 5.73
CA ILE A 81 10.17 16.13 5.13
C ILE A 81 10.37 15.36 3.83
N GLN A 82 11.37 15.74 3.03
CA GLN A 82 11.71 15.05 1.79
C GLN A 82 12.12 13.59 2.02
N ILE A 83 12.98 13.34 3.02
CA ILE A 83 13.34 11.99 3.46
C ILE A 83 12.12 11.20 3.90
N VAL A 84 11.22 11.81 4.69
CA VAL A 84 10.04 11.15 5.22
C VAL A 84 9.10 10.70 4.10
N PHE A 85 8.77 11.57 3.14
CA PHE A 85 7.86 11.15 2.06
C PHE A 85 8.49 10.11 1.15
N TYR A 86 9.80 10.16 0.84
CA TYR A 86 10.46 9.12 0.02
C TYR A 86 10.54 7.76 0.72
N ASN A 87 10.67 7.75 2.05
CA ASN A 87 10.58 6.52 2.83
C ASN A 87 9.16 5.92 2.76
N PHE A 88 8.12 6.74 2.97
CA PHE A 88 6.74 6.29 2.84
C PHE A 88 6.40 5.83 1.43
N TYR A 89 6.89 6.54 0.42
CA TYR A 89 6.77 6.17 -0.99
C TYR A 89 7.35 4.77 -1.25
N SER A 90 8.56 4.51 -0.74
CA SER A 90 9.22 3.21 -0.93
C SER A 90 8.44 2.09 -0.23
N ILE A 91 7.98 2.32 0.99
CA ILE A 91 7.15 1.34 1.72
C ILE A 91 5.83 1.09 0.97
N PHE A 92 5.20 2.15 0.47
CA PHE A 92 4.00 2.07 -0.36
C PHE A 92 4.27 1.20 -1.61
N ALA A 93 5.34 1.47 -2.35
CA ALA A 93 5.71 0.71 -3.54
C ALA A 93 5.86 -0.79 -3.25
N LEU A 94 6.54 -1.14 -2.17
CA LEU A 94 6.73 -2.54 -1.75
C LEU A 94 5.40 -3.25 -1.47
N TYR A 95 4.46 -2.58 -0.79
CA TYR A 95 3.12 -3.11 -0.52
C TYR A 95 2.21 -3.12 -1.76
N PHE A 96 2.32 -2.12 -2.62
CA PHE A 96 1.56 -2.05 -3.85
C PHE A 96 1.89 -3.26 -4.74
N LEU A 97 3.18 -3.56 -4.88
CA LEU A 97 3.73 -4.67 -5.66
C LEU A 97 3.61 -6.04 -4.99
N ASP A 98 2.99 -6.11 -3.80
CA ASP A 98 2.79 -7.34 -3.01
C ASP A 98 4.09 -8.11 -2.73
N LEU A 99 5.21 -7.40 -2.56
CA LEU A 99 6.51 -8.02 -2.28
C LEU A 99 6.59 -8.59 -0.86
N ASP A 100 5.72 -8.14 0.04
CA ASP A 100 5.51 -8.73 1.36
C ASP A 100 4.98 -10.16 1.29
N LYS A 101 4.13 -10.45 0.29
CA LYS A 101 3.55 -11.78 0.04
C LYS A 101 4.53 -12.69 -0.71
N HIS A 102 5.17 -12.17 -1.77
CA HIS A 102 5.99 -13.00 -2.66
C HIS A 102 7.45 -13.17 -2.20
N ILE A 103 8.06 -12.15 -1.58
CA ILE A 103 9.49 -12.14 -1.21
C ILE A 103 9.73 -11.51 0.18
N LYS A 104 9.05 -12.03 1.20
CA LYS A 104 9.04 -11.52 2.59
C LYS A 104 10.42 -11.19 3.19
N LYS A 105 11.46 -12.01 2.92
CA LYS A 105 12.83 -11.75 3.42
C LYS A 105 13.40 -10.45 2.86
N TYR A 106 13.21 -10.17 1.57
CA TYR A 106 13.64 -8.93 0.95
C TYR A 106 12.83 -7.75 1.46
N PHE A 107 11.50 -7.90 1.51
CA PHE A 107 10.59 -6.89 2.04
C PHE A 107 11.03 -6.43 3.45
N ASN A 108 11.23 -7.36 4.38
CA ASN A 108 11.63 -7.03 5.75
C ASN A 108 12.99 -6.33 5.82
N ARG A 109 13.96 -6.74 4.99
CA ARG A 109 15.29 -6.11 4.93
C ARG A 109 15.19 -4.66 4.44
N VAL A 110 14.46 -4.41 3.35
CA VAL A 110 14.31 -3.05 2.82
C VAL A 110 13.57 -2.16 3.80
N VAL A 111 12.47 -2.63 4.39
CA VAL A 111 11.73 -1.86 5.40
C VAL A 111 12.60 -1.56 6.63
N LEU A 112 13.45 -2.49 7.06
CA LEU A 112 14.40 -2.25 8.14
C LEU A 112 15.42 -1.17 7.76
N ILE A 113 16.00 -1.25 6.56
CA ILE A 113 16.95 -0.25 6.05
C ILE A 113 16.30 1.14 6.02
N LEU A 114 15.07 1.25 5.50
CA LEU A 114 14.33 2.52 5.45
C LEU A 114 14.08 3.11 6.85
N LYS A 115 13.71 2.27 7.84
CA LYS A 115 13.54 2.71 9.23
C LYS A 115 14.86 3.20 9.85
N ILE A 116 15.94 2.45 9.66
CA ILE A 116 17.27 2.82 10.17
C ILE A 116 17.71 4.14 9.52
N LEU A 117 17.53 4.27 8.22
CA LEU A 117 17.89 5.47 7.46
C LEU A 117 17.09 6.69 7.95
N GLY A 118 15.79 6.56 8.14
CA GLY A 118 14.95 7.62 8.70
C GLY A 118 15.37 8.05 10.11
N LEU A 119 15.67 7.10 10.99
CA LEU A 119 16.15 7.39 12.35
C LEU A 119 17.53 8.06 12.34
N LEU A 120 18.43 7.58 11.50
CA LEU A 120 19.77 8.11 11.34
C LEU A 120 19.74 9.56 10.83
N PHE A 121 18.88 9.87 9.85
CA PHE A 121 18.73 11.24 9.35
C PHE A 121 17.97 12.17 10.30
N LEU A 122 17.12 11.63 11.18
CA LEU A 122 16.57 12.40 12.31
C LEU A 122 17.69 12.77 13.29
N GLY A 123 18.56 11.81 13.65
CA GLY A 123 19.72 12.06 14.51
C GLY A 123 20.69 13.08 13.91
N PHE A 124 21.03 12.94 12.62
CA PHE A 124 21.86 13.92 11.91
C PHE A 124 21.19 15.29 11.82
N GLY A 125 19.87 15.37 11.65
CA GLY A 125 19.14 16.63 11.67
C GLY A 125 19.30 17.36 13.00
N ILE A 126 19.17 16.65 14.12
CA ILE A 126 19.38 17.22 15.47
C ILE A 126 20.83 17.70 15.65
N ILE A 127 21.81 16.89 15.27
CA ILE A 127 23.23 17.25 15.39
C ILE A 127 23.56 18.48 14.54
N CYS A 128 23.09 18.52 13.28
CA CYS A 128 23.34 19.66 12.39
C CYS A 128 22.66 20.94 12.88
N TYR A 129 21.47 20.81 13.50
CA TYR A 129 20.79 21.93 14.14
C TYR A 129 21.61 22.46 15.33
N LEU A 130 22.07 21.59 16.23
CA LEU A 130 22.88 22.00 17.38
C LEU A 130 24.21 22.65 16.97
N MET A 131 24.81 22.18 15.88
CA MET A 131 26.06 22.71 15.34
C MET A 131 25.87 23.87 14.36
N GLN A 132 24.64 24.27 14.05
CA GLN A 132 24.29 25.34 13.10
C GLN A 132 24.93 25.18 11.71
N ILE A 133 24.96 23.94 11.19
CA ILE A 133 25.58 23.58 9.89
C ILE A 133 24.57 22.95 8.91
N PRO A 134 23.58 23.70 8.41
CA PRO A 134 22.54 23.16 7.52
C PRO A 134 23.09 22.62 6.20
N ASP A 135 24.15 23.22 5.65
CA ASP A 135 24.76 22.79 4.37
C ASP A 135 25.37 21.39 4.44
N PHE A 136 25.87 21.00 5.63
CA PHE A 136 26.36 19.65 5.87
C PHE A 136 25.20 18.64 5.80
N TYR A 137 24.03 18.98 6.33
CA TYR A 137 22.83 18.13 6.23
C TYR A 137 22.39 17.92 4.77
N ILE A 138 22.42 18.98 3.96
CA ILE A 138 22.11 18.91 2.52
C ILE A 138 23.13 18.05 1.77
N SER A 139 24.40 18.13 2.14
CA SER A 139 25.47 17.29 1.58
C SER A 139 25.26 15.82 1.95
N LEU A 140 24.93 15.50 3.21
CA LEU A 140 24.57 14.14 3.63
C LEU A 140 23.34 13.63 2.86
N TYR A 141 22.32 14.45 2.68
CA TYR A 141 21.16 14.06 1.88
C TYR A 141 21.56 13.72 0.43
N THR A 142 22.37 14.57 -0.21
CA THR A 142 22.74 14.44 -1.63
C THR A 142 23.67 13.26 -1.88
N PHE A 143 24.69 13.07 -1.05
CA PHE A 143 25.74 12.08 -1.29
C PHE A 143 25.53 10.75 -0.56
N LEU A 144 24.68 10.70 0.48
CA LEU A 144 24.38 9.46 1.20
C LEU A 144 22.94 8.99 0.99
N TYR A 145 21.94 9.83 1.28
CA TYR A 145 20.53 9.41 1.22
C TYR A 145 20.09 9.07 -0.21
N LEU A 146 20.30 9.99 -1.15
CA LEU A 146 19.80 9.87 -2.52
C LEU A 146 20.39 8.64 -3.25
N PRO A 147 21.71 8.36 -3.21
CA PRO A 147 22.27 7.15 -3.81
C PRO A 147 21.74 5.85 -3.19
N VAL A 148 21.60 5.80 -1.86
CA VAL A 148 21.04 4.62 -1.16
C VAL A 148 19.60 4.37 -1.63
N MET A 149 18.79 5.43 -1.74
CA MET A 149 17.41 5.33 -2.22
C MET A 149 17.33 4.89 -3.69
N LEU A 150 18.22 5.38 -4.55
CA LEU A 150 18.29 4.93 -5.95
C LEU A 150 18.69 3.44 -6.06
N ILE A 151 19.62 2.97 -5.23
CA ILE A 151 19.96 1.54 -5.17
C ILE A 151 18.76 0.72 -4.73
N ILE A 152 18.06 1.13 -3.67
CA ILE A 152 16.84 0.46 -3.21
C ILE A 152 15.77 0.44 -4.31
N PHE A 153 15.59 1.56 -5.03
CA PHE A 153 14.66 1.68 -6.13
C PHE A 153 14.98 0.68 -7.26
N ILE A 154 16.21 0.68 -7.77
CA ILE A 154 16.64 -0.23 -8.86
C ILE A 154 16.43 -1.69 -8.43
N LEU A 155 16.89 -2.06 -7.23
CA LEU A 155 16.72 -3.43 -6.71
C LEU A 155 15.24 -3.81 -6.56
N SER A 156 14.40 -2.88 -6.15
CA SER A 156 12.96 -3.11 -5.97
C SER A 156 12.28 -3.30 -7.32
N VAL A 157 12.61 -2.50 -8.34
CA VAL A 157 12.08 -2.62 -9.70
C VAL A 157 12.48 -3.96 -10.32
N LEU A 158 13.75 -4.36 -10.23
CA LEU A 158 14.23 -5.64 -10.77
C LEU A 158 13.48 -6.83 -10.15
N LYS A 159 13.25 -6.80 -8.83
CA LYS A 159 12.48 -7.84 -8.14
C LYS A 159 11.00 -7.78 -8.46
N ALA A 160 10.43 -6.58 -8.62
CA ALA A 160 9.03 -6.40 -8.98
C ALA A 160 8.71 -7.00 -10.35
N ILE A 161 9.59 -6.79 -11.34
CA ILE A 161 9.44 -7.36 -12.68
C ILE A 161 9.37 -8.89 -12.61
N ARG A 162 10.17 -9.53 -11.74
CA ARG A 162 10.22 -10.99 -11.62
C ARG A 162 9.11 -11.59 -10.76
N TYR A 163 8.73 -10.95 -9.66
CA TYR A 163 7.90 -11.56 -8.61
C TYR A 163 6.53 -10.92 -8.38
N SER A 164 6.25 -9.75 -8.98
CA SER A 164 4.96 -9.07 -8.81
C SER A 164 3.93 -9.51 -9.86
N GLY A 165 2.65 -9.36 -9.50
CA GLY A 165 1.48 -9.73 -10.32
C GLY A 165 1.25 -8.83 -11.54
N LYS A 166 0.13 -9.04 -12.25
CA LYS A 166 -0.20 -8.32 -13.51
C LYS A 166 -0.37 -6.81 -13.32
N HIS A 167 -0.73 -6.36 -12.11
CA HIS A 167 -0.91 -4.94 -11.76
C HIS A 167 0.39 -4.13 -11.74
N LYS A 168 1.56 -4.78 -11.77
CA LYS A 168 2.86 -4.11 -11.70
C LYS A 168 3.13 -3.16 -12.86
N ASN A 169 2.61 -3.44 -14.06
CA ASN A 169 3.01 -2.70 -15.27
C ASN A 169 2.62 -1.22 -15.19
N PHE A 170 1.39 -0.92 -14.75
CA PHE A 170 0.93 0.46 -14.57
C PHE A 170 1.78 1.22 -13.55
N PHE A 171 2.11 0.55 -12.45
CA PHE A 171 2.93 1.13 -11.39
C PHE A 171 4.38 1.38 -11.84
N LEU A 172 4.99 0.40 -12.50
CA LEU A 172 6.39 0.50 -12.93
C LEU A 172 6.61 1.60 -13.99
N VAL A 173 5.63 1.83 -14.87
CA VAL A 173 5.72 2.95 -15.82
C VAL A 173 5.66 4.29 -15.08
N GLY A 174 4.69 4.46 -14.17
CA GLY A 174 4.55 5.68 -13.38
C GLY A 174 5.76 5.98 -12.49
N VAL A 175 6.27 4.96 -11.78
CA VAL A 175 7.41 5.09 -10.85
C VAL A 175 8.69 5.49 -11.58
N CYS A 176 8.95 4.91 -12.76
CA CYS A 176 10.14 5.22 -13.55
C CYS A 176 10.08 6.64 -14.10
N PHE A 177 8.91 7.06 -14.59
CA PHE A 177 8.71 8.42 -15.08
C PHE A 177 8.87 9.45 -13.95
N TYR A 178 8.27 9.19 -12.79
CA TYR A 178 8.40 10.03 -11.60
C TYR A 178 9.86 10.22 -11.16
N VAL A 179 10.61 9.12 -11.03
CA VAL A 179 12.03 9.18 -10.63
C VAL A 179 12.85 9.93 -11.68
N MET A 180 12.59 9.74 -12.97
CA MET A 180 13.26 10.49 -14.03
C MET A 180 13.02 12.00 -13.90
N CYS A 181 11.76 12.42 -13.76
CA CYS A 181 11.39 13.82 -13.55
C CYS A 181 12.00 14.41 -12.27
N ALA A 182 12.03 13.66 -11.18
CA ALA A 182 12.64 14.08 -9.92
C ALA A 182 14.16 14.26 -10.06
N LEU A 183 14.86 13.36 -10.78
CA LEU A 183 16.28 13.47 -11.03
C LEU A 183 16.62 14.65 -11.96
N ILE A 184 15.80 14.91 -12.98
CA ILE A 184 15.95 16.09 -13.85
C ILE A 184 15.81 17.37 -13.03
N SER A 185 14.77 17.44 -12.18
CA SER A 185 14.54 18.57 -11.29
C SER A 185 15.70 18.78 -10.32
N PHE A 186 16.21 17.69 -9.73
CA PHE A 186 17.34 17.75 -8.81
C PHE A 186 18.63 18.18 -9.52
N ALA A 187 18.95 17.58 -10.67
CA ALA A 187 20.12 17.94 -11.46
C ALA A 187 20.08 19.40 -11.92
N GLY A 188 18.92 19.89 -12.35
CA GLY A 188 18.74 21.29 -12.74
C GLY A 188 19.00 22.29 -11.61
N THR A 189 18.75 21.92 -10.36
CA THR A 189 19.02 22.78 -9.19
C THR A 189 20.51 22.84 -8.84
N PHE A 190 21.25 21.74 -8.97
CA PHE A 190 22.66 21.65 -8.54
C PHE A 190 23.68 21.85 -9.65
N ILE A 191 23.27 21.80 -10.93
CA ILE A 191 24.14 21.94 -12.09
C ILE A 191 23.78 23.24 -12.82
N PRO A 192 24.48 24.36 -12.54
CA PRO A 192 24.20 25.65 -13.16
C PRO A 192 24.29 25.65 -14.69
N SER A 193 25.10 24.77 -15.29
CA SER A 193 25.29 24.69 -16.74
C SER A 193 24.05 24.24 -17.52
N LEU A 194 23.02 23.72 -16.85
CA LEU A 194 21.77 23.31 -17.48
C LEU A 194 20.85 24.50 -17.84
N ASN A 195 21.12 25.71 -17.31
CA ASN A 195 20.34 26.93 -17.58
C ASN A 195 18.80 26.73 -17.50
N MET A 196 18.36 25.95 -16.51
CA MET A 196 16.95 25.67 -16.30
C MET A 196 16.35 26.76 -15.42
N ASN A 197 15.44 27.56 -15.97
CA ASN A 197 14.80 28.66 -15.24
C ASN A 197 14.05 28.18 -13.98
N ASN A 198 13.34 27.06 -14.07
CA ASN A 198 12.57 26.49 -12.96
C ASN A 198 12.61 24.95 -12.95
N PRO A 199 13.68 24.34 -12.40
CA PRO A 199 13.83 22.88 -12.35
C PRO A 199 12.69 22.18 -11.60
N ILE A 200 12.06 22.84 -10.64
CA ILE A 200 11.02 22.26 -9.79
C ILE A 200 9.72 21.93 -10.54
N SER A 201 9.45 22.60 -11.67
CA SER A 201 8.25 22.33 -12.47
C SER A 201 8.23 20.90 -13.02
N PHE A 202 9.41 20.34 -13.34
CA PHE A 202 9.54 18.94 -13.76
C PHE A 202 9.11 17.98 -12.66
N PHE A 203 9.41 18.30 -11.39
CA PHE A 203 8.97 17.50 -10.26
C PHE A 203 7.44 17.52 -10.13
N TYR A 204 6.79 18.68 -10.29
CA TYR A 204 5.32 18.77 -10.25
C TYR A 204 4.63 17.99 -11.37
N VAL A 205 5.18 18.06 -12.60
CA VAL A 205 4.70 17.26 -13.73
C VAL A 205 4.86 15.76 -13.44
N GLY A 206 6.01 15.38 -12.86
CA GLY A 206 6.27 14.02 -12.41
C GLY A 206 5.24 13.52 -11.40
N ILE A 207 4.88 14.34 -10.41
CA ILE A 207 3.84 14.03 -9.41
C ILE A 207 2.48 13.83 -10.08
N ILE A 208 2.07 14.75 -10.96
CA ILE A 208 0.76 14.66 -11.62
C ILE A 208 0.65 13.35 -12.41
N ILE A 209 1.69 13.02 -13.18
CA ILE A 209 1.72 11.79 -13.97
C ILE A 209 1.75 10.55 -13.07
N GLU A 210 2.61 10.55 -12.05
CA GLU A 210 2.67 9.49 -11.04
C GLU A 210 1.30 9.20 -10.43
N THR A 211 0.61 10.25 -10.01
CA THR A 211 -0.67 10.16 -9.33
C THR A 211 -1.74 9.54 -10.26
N ILE A 212 -1.74 9.89 -11.54
CA ILE A 212 -2.62 9.27 -12.55
C ILE A 212 -2.31 7.77 -12.67
N PHE A 213 -1.05 7.39 -12.89
CA PHE A 213 -0.66 5.98 -13.03
C PHE A 213 -0.92 5.16 -11.77
N PHE A 214 -0.69 5.73 -10.59
CA PHE A 214 -0.89 5.06 -9.32
C PHE A 214 -2.37 4.92 -8.99
N SER A 215 -3.19 5.92 -9.33
CA SER A 215 -4.65 5.82 -9.20
C SER A 215 -5.21 4.67 -10.06
N LEU A 216 -4.76 4.54 -11.31
CA LEU A 216 -5.13 3.44 -12.20
C LEU A 216 -4.64 2.09 -11.65
N GLY A 217 -3.41 2.03 -11.17
CA GLY A 217 -2.85 0.85 -10.53
C GLY A 217 -3.64 0.41 -9.30
N LEU A 218 -4.03 1.36 -8.44
CA LEU A 218 -4.83 1.11 -7.24
C LEU A 218 -6.24 0.66 -7.60
N ALA A 219 -6.89 1.29 -8.58
CA ALA A 219 -8.20 0.87 -9.06
C ALA A 219 -8.17 -0.58 -9.58
N TYR A 220 -7.14 -0.94 -10.34
CA TYR A 220 -6.94 -2.31 -10.79
C TYR A 220 -6.66 -3.28 -9.63
N LYS A 221 -5.89 -2.86 -8.61
CA LYS A 221 -5.67 -3.65 -7.39
C LYS A 221 -6.98 -3.88 -6.62
N ILE A 222 -7.85 -2.88 -6.50
CA ILE A 222 -9.17 -3.02 -5.86
C ILE A 222 -10.02 -4.04 -6.62
N LYS A 223 -10.04 -3.96 -7.95
CA LYS A 223 -10.75 -4.94 -8.78
C LYS A 223 -10.26 -6.36 -8.51
N LEU A 224 -8.95 -6.58 -8.50
CA LEU A 224 -8.37 -7.90 -8.20
C LEU A 224 -8.78 -8.42 -6.82
N ILE A 225 -8.73 -7.57 -5.79
CA ILE A 225 -9.14 -7.93 -4.43
C ILE A 225 -10.62 -8.30 -4.38
N ASN A 226 -11.47 -7.55 -5.09
CA ASN A 226 -12.90 -7.81 -5.13
C ASN A 226 -13.24 -9.11 -5.88
N ASP A 227 -12.58 -9.36 -7.01
CA ASP A 227 -12.72 -10.58 -7.79
C ASP A 227 -12.30 -11.81 -6.96
N GLU A 228 -11.20 -11.72 -6.21
CA GLU A 228 -10.75 -12.77 -5.30
C GLU A 228 -11.76 -13.02 -4.17
N LYS A 229 -12.30 -11.96 -3.55
CA LYS A 229 -13.35 -12.08 -2.52
C LYS A 229 -14.60 -12.75 -3.06
N ASN A 230 -15.07 -12.36 -4.24
CA ASN A 230 -16.25 -12.95 -4.87
C ASN A 230 -16.03 -14.42 -5.20
N ARG A 231 -14.84 -14.78 -5.71
CA ARG A 231 -14.50 -16.18 -5.98
C ARG A 231 -14.51 -17.03 -4.70
N VAL A 232 -13.88 -16.54 -3.63
CA VAL A 232 -13.87 -17.25 -2.33
C VAL A 232 -15.29 -17.38 -1.79
N HIS A 233 -16.11 -16.33 -1.88
CA HIS A 233 -17.50 -16.37 -1.45
C HIS A 233 -18.31 -17.44 -2.18
N ASN A 234 -18.18 -17.52 -3.51
CA ASN A 234 -18.86 -18.52 -4.33
C ASN A 234 -18.43 -19.96 -3.97
N LEU A 235 -17.13 -20.17 -3.73
CA LEU A 235 -16.61 -21.48 -3.29
C LEU A 235 -17.19 -21.89 -1.93
N VAL A 236 -17.30 -20.95 -0.99
CA VAL A 236 -17.92 -21.21 0.33
C VAL A 236 -19.40 -21.57 0.19
N ILE A 237 -20.14 -20.88 -0.68
CA ILE A 237 -21.55 -21.21 -0.96
C ILE A 237 -21.68 -22.60 -1.56
N GLN A 238 -20.86 -22.94 -2.55
CA GLN A 238 -20.87 -24.26 -3.19
C GLN A 238 -20.56 -25.38 -2.19
N HIS A 239 -19.54 -25.20 -1.34
CA HIS A 239 -19.23 -26.19 -0.31
C HIS A 239 -20.35 -26.36 0.71
N ARG A 240 -21.04 -25.29 1.11
CA ARG A 240 -22.22 -25.39 1.99
C ARG A 240 -23.35 -26.18 1.34
N HIS A 241 -23.65 -25.94 0.07
CA HIS A 241 -24.68 -26.69 -0.64
C HIS A 241 -24.32 -28.18 -0.76
N GLN A 242 -23.07 -28.51 -1.08
CA GLN A 242 -22.61 -29.90 -1.11
C GLN A 242 -22.76 -30.59 0.25
N GLN A 243 -22.42 -29.90 1.35
CA GLN A 243 -22.62 -30.44 2.70
C GLN A 243 -24.10 -30.65 3.04
N GLN A 244 -24.98 -29.75 2.62
CA GLN A 244 -26.43 -29.89 2.81
C GLN A 244 -26.99 -31.10 2.04
N ILE A 245 -26.58 -31.26 0.78
CA ILE A 245 -26.97 -32.41 -0.05
C ILE A 245 -26.49 -33.70 0.59
N GLY A 246 -25.22 -33.78 1.01
CA GLY A 246 -24.66 -34.96 1.66
C GLY A 246 -25.37 -35.32 2.96
N LYS A 247 -25.77 -34.33 3.77
CA LYS A 247 -26.59 -34.57 4.97
C LYS A 247 -27.97 -35.12 4.61
N MET A 248 -28.62 -34.56 3.60
CA MET A 248 -29.94 -35.00 3.16
C MET A 248 -29.89 -36.42 2.59
N GLN A 249 -28.85 -36.75 1.82
CA GLN A 249 -28.59 -38.12 1.35
C GLN A 249 -28.39 -39.09 2.52
N GLY A 250 -27.56 -38.73 3.52
CA GLY A 250 -27.37 -39.57 4.70
C GLY A 250 -28.64 -39.78 5.53
N LEU A 251 -29.50 -38.76 5.63
CA LEU A 251 -30.81 -38.89 6.27
C LEU A 251 -31.75 -39.81 5.47
N LEU A 252 -31.79 -39.65 4.14
CA LEU A 252 -32.60 -40.50 3.26
C LEU A 252 -32.15 -41.97 3.31
N GLU A 253 -30.84 -42.22 3.24
CA GLU A 253 -30.28 -43.58 3.40
C GLU A 253 -30.61 -44.17 4.77
N GLY A 254 -30.55 -43.36 5.83
CA GLY A 254 -30.97 -43.75 7.17
C GLY A 254 -32.45 -44.14 7.23
N GLU A 255 -33.33 -43.33 6.65
CA GLU A 255 -34.77 -43.62 6.56
C GLU A 255 -35.06 -44.86 5.72
N GLU A 256 -34.43 -45.03 4.55
CA GLU A 256 -34.64 -46.21 3.70
C GLU A 256 -34.20 -47.49 4.39
N LYS A 257 -33.06 -47.44 5.10
CA LYS A 257 -32.56 -48.57 5.89
C LYS A 257 -33.53 -48.94 7.00
N GLU A 258 -34.10 -47.95 7.69
CA GLU A 258 -35.08 -48.19 8.75
C GLU A 258 -36.41 -48.70 8.21
N ARG A 259 -36.90 -48.17 7.08
CA ARG A 259 -38.09 -48.71 6.39
C ARG A 259 -37.90 -50.17 6.00
N LYS A 260 -36.72 -50.53 5.49
CA LYS A 260 -36.41 -51.91 5.13
C LYS A 260 -36.41 -52.83 6.36
N ARG A 261 -35.80 -52.39 7.47
CA ARG A 261 -35.82 -53.11 8.74
C ARG A 261 -37.25 -53.35 9.25
N ILE A 262 -38.10 -52.32 9.24
CA ILE A 262 -39.50 -52.44 9.66
C ILE A 262 -40.27 -53.42 8.77
N ALA A 263 -40.06 -53.38 7.45
CA ALA A 263 -40.72 -54.31 6.53
C ALA A 263 -40.31 -55.77 6.78
N GLU A 264 -39.04 -56.02 7.06
CA GLU A 264 -38.51 -57.34 7.45
C GLU A 264 -39.10 -57.80 8.80
N GLU A 265 -39.08 -56.95 9.83
CA GLU A 265 -39.68 -57.26 11.14
C GLU A 265 -41.20 -57.51 11.06
N LEU A 266 -41.92 -56.74 10.25
CA LEU A 266 -43.35 -56.90 10.06
C LEU A 266 -43.68 -58.20 9.30
N HIS A 267 -42.89 -58.54 8.27
CA HIS A 267 -43.05 -59.79 7.53
C HIS A 267 -42.84 -61.01 8.44
N ASP A 268 -41.79 -60.99 9.26
CA ASP A 268 -41.47 -62.09 10.17
C ASP A 268 -42.46 -62.16 11.34
N GLY A 269 -42.92 -61.02 11.86
CA GLY A 269 -43.98 -60.94 12.86
C GLY A 269 -45.31 -61.51 12.36
N ILE A 270 -45.75 -61.16 11.14
CA ILE A 270 -46.95 -61.73 10.52
C ILE A 270 -46.78 -63.24 10.31
N ALA A 271 -45.63 -63.71 9.82
CA ALA A 271 -45.37 -65.13 9.66
C ALA A 271 -45.40 -65.88 11.01
N GLY A 272 -44.87 -65.26 12.07
CA GLY A 272 -44.92 -65.77 13.44
C GLY A 272 -46.35 -65.90 13.98
N ASP A 273 -47.15 -64.84 13.85
CA ASP A 273 -48.56 -64.84 14.29
C ASP A 273 -49.40 -65.83 13.49
N LEU A 274 -49.20 -65.93 12.17
CA LEU A 274 -49.89 -66.91 11.32
C LEU A 274 -49.52 -68.36 11.70
N SER A 275 -48.27 -68.58 12.10
CA SER A 275 -47.79 -69.87 12.59
C SER A 275 -48.43 -70.23 13.94
N ALA A 276 -48.57 -69.27 14.85
CA ALA A 276 -49.24 -69.44 16.13
C ALA A 276 -50.74 -69.76 15.95
N ILE A 277 -51.43 -69.06 15.04
CA ILE A 277 -52.84 -69.34 14.71
C ILE A 277 -53.00 -70.72 14.07
N LYS A 278 -52.10 -71.13 13.18
CA LYS A 278 -52.09 -72.49 12.62
C LYS A 278 -51.90 -73.54 13.71
N PHE A 279 -51.03 -73.28 14.68
CA PHE A 279 -50.83 -74.17 15.82
C PHE A 279 -52.09 -74.29 16.69
N SER A 280 -52.82 -73.19 16.91
CA SER A 280 -54.07 -73.21 17.69
C SER A 280 -55.24 -73.93 17.01
N PHE A 281 -55.20 -74.12 15.69
CA PHE A 281 -56.21 -74.90 14.95
C PHE A 281 -55.83 -76.38 14.76
N THR A 282 -54.62 -76.79 15.17
CA THR A 282 -54.13 -78.18 15.01
C THR A 282 -54.17 -78.95 16.35
N LEU A 283 -54.83 -78.39 17.36
CA LEU A 283 -55.03 -78.95 18.71
C LEU A 283 -56.53 -79.06 18.97
#